data_AF-A0A2D5TU81-F1
#
_entry.id   AF-A0A2D5TU81-F1
#
_cell.length_a   1.000
_cell.length_b   1.000
_cell.length_c   1.000
_cell.angle_alpha   90.00
_cell.angle_beta   90.00
_cell.angle_gamma   90.00
#
_symmetry.space_group_name_H-M   'P 1'
#
loop_
_entity.id
_entity.type
_entity.pdbx_description
1 polymer ?
#
loop_
_entity_poly.entity_id
_entity_poly.type
_entity_poly.pdbx_seq_one_letter_code
_entity_poly.pdbx_strand_id
1 'polypeptide(L)'
;MELNQALIGLAQLNRYIFILCGKRLLNPLLQKERKQLDLEGLLELPGIREVIEQDLQDPKLNPSTGMYFPAPMARTKQAGEKLNQETIGGFHYDFIVVDHQQQWSLRKKNISGRILEFFQSHLDYEKETDRYFVEYFSESRWDKCYLKCTLTPMQALSVHQQDQSFTMYLNNGKEDQTVEAIFLMDARERCYLKSRNHGTVMLADAPRYEILKHLEESGAELVINGHPFPLLQISSEEKPQN
;
A
#
# COMPACT_ATOMS: atom_id res chain seq x y z
N MET A 1 3.98 -17.55 -21.37
CA MET A 1 3.11 -16.41 -21.03
C MET A 1 3.99 -15.18 -21.06
N GLU A 2 3.56 -14.04 -21.58
CA GLU A 2 4.40 -12.84 -21.48
C GLU A 2 4.58 -12.46 -20.00
N LEU A 3 5.82 -12.22 -19.56
CA LEU A 3 6.17 -11.85 -18.18
C LEU A 3 5.23 -10.78 -17.58
N ASN A 4 4.84 -9.79 -18.38
CA ASN A 4 3.93 -8.74 -17.95
C ASN A 4 2.54 -9.28 -17.55
N GLN A 5 2.00 -10.20 -18.35
CA GLN A 5 0.72 -10.85 -18.06
C GLN A 5 0.81 -11.70 -16.79
N ALA A 6 1.93 -12.37 -16.58
CA ALA A 6 2.19 -13.15 -15.36
C ALA A 6 2.19 -12.25 -14.11
N LEU A 7 2.90 -11.12 -14.17
CA LEU A 7 2.99 -10.15 -13.07
C LEU A 7 1.62 -9.53 -12.75
N ILE A 8 0.84 -9.16 -13.76
CA ILE A 8 -0.53 -8.64 -13.58
C ILE A 8 -1.42 -9.72 -12.94
N GLY A 9 -1.35 -10.96 -13.41
CA GLY A 9 -2.11 -12.07 -12.85
C GLY A 9 -1.77 -12.33 -11.37
N LEU A 10 -0.49 -12.28 -11.00
CA LEU A 10 -0.06 -12.40 -9.60
C LEU A 10 -0.58 -11.23 -8.76
N ALA A 11 -0.50 -10.00 -9.26
CA ALA A 11 -0.98 -8.82 -8.56
C ALA A 11 -2.50 -8.88 -8.28
N GLN A 12 -3.30 -9.39 -9.22
CA GLN A 12 -4.74 -9.64 -9.03
C GLN A 12 -5.01 -10.65 -7.91
N LEU A 13 -4.11 -11.61 -7.71
CA LEU A 13 -4.14 -12.58 -6.61
C LEU A 13 -3.51 -12.03 -5.31
N ASN A 14 -3.16 -10.74 -5.26
CA ASN A 14 -2.41 -10.10 -4.17
C ASN A 14 -1.06 -10.78 -3.89
N ARG A 15 -0.34 -11.14 -4.96
CA ARG A 15 1.02 -11.68 -4.91
C ARG A 15 1.95 -10.72 -5.64
N TYR A 16 2.88 -10.12 -4.93
CA TYR A 16 3.79 -9.10 -5.48
C TYR A 16 5.20 -9.63 -5.57
N ILE A 17 5.86 -9.35 -6.69
CA ILE A 17 7.24 -9.76 -6.91
C ILE A 17 8.17 -8.63 -6.51
N PHE A 18 9.23 -8.96 -5.79
CA PHE A 18 10.34 -8.04 -5.54
C PHE A 18 11.66 -8.70 -5.90
N ILE A 19 12.50 -7.97 -6.64
CA ILE A 19 13.83 -8.38 -7.02
C ILE A 19 14.83 -7.39 -6.43
N LEU A 20 15.83 -7.91 -5.70
CA LEU A 20 16.87 -7.08 -5.12
C LEU A 20 17.81 -6.58 -6.23
N CYS A 21 17.88 -5.26 -6.40
CA CYS A 21 18.79 -4.57 -7.30
C CYS A 21 19.69 -3.64 -6.49
N GLY A 22 20.98 -4.00 -6.39
CA GLY A 22 21.90 -3.34 -5.47
C GLY A 22 21.40 -3.43 -4.02
N LYS A 23 20.96 -2.30 -3.45
CA LYS A 23 20.44 -2.22 -2.07
C LYS A 23 18.92 -2.02 -2.00
N ARG A 24 18.18 -2.05 -3.11
CA ARG A 24 16.72 -1.77 -3.12
C ARG A 24 15.95 -2.96 -3.67
N LEU A 25 14.78 -3.21 -3.09
CA LEU A 25 13.81 -4.16 -3.62
C LEU A 25 12.95 -3.46 -4.68
N LEU A 26 12.99 -3.97 -5.90
CA LEU A 26 12.29 -3.42 -7.06
C LEU A 26 11.14 -4.35 -7.47
N ASN A 27 9.97 -3.77 -7.65
CA ASN A 27 8.77 -4.40 -8.18
C ASN A 27 8.74 -4.29 -9.72
N PRO A 28 8.86 -5.41 -10.46
CA PRO A 28 8.87 -5.40 -11.92
C PRO A 28 7.53 -5.01 -12.56
N LEU A 29 6.45 -4.85 -11.78
CA LEU A 29 5.19 -4.30 -12.27
C LEU A 29 5.29 -2.78 -12.50
N LEU A 30 6.20 -2.08 -11.81
CA LEU A 30 6.41 -0.65 -11.98
C LEU A 30 7.34 -0.39 -13.17
N GLN A 31 6.89 0.43 -14.13
CA GLN A 31 7.64 0.65 -15.37
C GLN A 31 9.06 1.20 -15.13
N LYS A 32 9.22 2.12 -14.17
CA LYS A 32 10.53 2.70 -13.83
C LYS A 32 11.47 1.64 -13.25
N GLU A 33 10.98 0.85 -12.31
CA GLU A 33 11.76 -0.19 -11.64
C GLU A 33 12.05 -1.37 -12.58
N ARG A 34 11.10 -1.72 -13.45
CA ARG A 34 11.30 -2.72 -14.51
C ARG A 34 12.41 -2.33 -15.47
N LYS A 35 12.45 -1.09 -15.95
CA LYS A 35 13.54 -0.60 -16.81
C LYS A 35 14.91 -0.77 -16.15
N GLN A 36 14.98 -0.54 -14.84
CA GLN A 36 16.21 -0.75 -14.08
C GLN A 36 16.57 -2.24 -13.96
N LEU A 37 15.59 -3.10 -13.67
CA LEU A 37 15.79 -4.55 -13.62
C LEU A 37 16.24 -5.14 -14.98
N ASP A 38 15.69 -4.62 -16.08
CA ASP A 38 16.07 -4.99 -17.44
C ASP A 38 17.51 -4.53 -17.75
N LEU A 39 17.88 -3.30 -17.38
CA LEU A 39 19.24 -2.76 -17.56
C LEU A 39 20.30 -3.61 -16.84
N GLU A 40 19.99 -4.05 -15.63
CA GLU A 40 20.87 -4.88 -14.80
C GLU A 40 20.78 -6.38 -15.15
N GLY A 41 19.95 -6.76 -16.12
CA GLY A 41 19.76 -8.15 -16.55
C GLY A 41 19.16 -9.08 -15.48
N LEU A 42 18.55 -8.52 -14.43
CA LEU A 42 18.10 -9.29 -13.26
C LEU A 42 16.89 -10.17 -13.54
N LEU A 43 16.05 -9.78 -14.51
CA LEU A 43 14.92 -10.59 -14.98
C LEU A 43 15.35 -11.76 -15.87
N GLU A 44 16.54 -11.68 -16.49
CA GLU A 44 17.10 -12.72 -17.35
C GLU A 44 17.98 -13.72 -16.60
N LEU A 45 18.16 -13.54 -15.28
CA LEU A 45 18.88 -14.50 -14.47
C LEU A 45 18.20 -15.89 -14.55
N PRO A 46 18.98 -16.99 -14.62
CA PRO A 46 18.40 -18.29 -14.93
C PRO A 46 17.34 -18.71 -13.90
N GLY A 47 16.17 -19.11 -14.38
CA GLY A 47 15.05 -19.58 -13.56
C GLY A 47 14.14 -18.49 -12.97
N ILE A 48 14.50 -17.20 -13.01
CA ILE A 48 13.64 -16.12 -12.46
C ILE A 48 12.30 -16.07 -13.18
N ARG A 49 12.31 -16.02 -14.51
CA ARG A 49 11.09 -16.01 -15.32
C ARG A 49 10.26 -17.26 -15.10
N GLU A 50 10.89 -18.43 -15.00
CA GLU A 50 10.18 -19.70 -14.75
C GLU A 50 9.42 -19.65 -13.41
N VAL A 51 10.06 -19.12 -12.35
CA VAL A 51 9.40 -18.95 -11.05
C VAL A 51 8.18 -18.04 -11.13
N ILE A 52 8.30 -16.91 -11.84
CA ILE A 52 7.21 -15.91 -11.95
C ILE A 52 6.08 -16.40 -12.87
N GLU A 53 6.42 -16.98 -14.01
CA GLU A 53 5.49 -17.35 -15.07
C GLU A 53 4.85 -18.72 -14.85
N GLN A 54 5.44 -19.59 -14.03
CA GLN A 54 4.99 -20.97 -13.82
C GLN A 54 4.80 -21.29 -12.34
N ASP A 55 5.86 -21.29 -11.54
CA ASP A 55 5.80 -21.84 -10.17
C ASP A 55 4.84 -21.04 -9.28
N LEU A 56 4.92 -19.70 -9.28
CA LEU A 56 4.02 -18.84 -8.49
C LEU A 56 2.58 -18.77 -9.04
N GLN A 57 2.36 -19.30 -10.24
CA GLN A 57 1.04 -19.44 -10.84
C GLN A 57 0.42 -20.81 -10.57
N ASP A 58 1.22 -21.81 -10.17
CA ASP A 58 0.75 -23.17 -9.99
C ASP A 58 -0.16 -23.28 -8.75
N PRO A 59 -1.47 -23.59 -8.91
CA PRO A 59 -2.38 -23.75 -7.79
C PRO A 59 -1.99 -24.92 -6.87
N LYS A 60 -1.25 -25.93 -7.34
CA LYS A 60 -0.78 -27.05 -6.51
C LYS A 60 0.23 -26.60 -5.46
N LEU A 61 1.02 -25.58 -5.80
CA LEU A 61 1.98 -24.97 -4.89
C LEU A 61 1.33 -23.97 -3.92
N ASN A 62 0.03 -23.69 -4.12
CA ASN A 62 -0.83 -22.88 -3.26
C ASN A 62 -0.15 -21.64 -2.63
N PRO A 63 0.44 -20.73 -3.44
CA PRO A 63 1.10 -19.56 -2.87
C PRO A 63 0.10 -18.67 -2.13
N SER A 64 0.42 -18.31 -0.89
CA SER A 64 -0.32 -17.33 -0.11
C SER A 64 -0.35 -15.93 -0.75
N THR A 65 -1.19 -15.03 -0.22
CA THR A 65 -1.10 -13.60 -0.56
C THR A 65 0.12 -12.99 0.12
N GLY A 66 0.80 -12.06 -0.52
CA GLY A 66 1.94 -11.35 0.06
C GLY A 66 2.98 -10.97 -0.98
N MET A 67 4.23 -10.96 -0.56
CA MET A 67 5.38 -10.56 -1.37
C MET A 67 6.33 -11.72 -1.53
N TYR A 68 6.89 -11.87 -2.73
CA TYR A 68 7.70 -13.00 -3.14
C TYR A 68 9.03 -12.56 -3.74
N PHE A 69 10.06 -13.34 -3.45
CA PHE A 69 11.42 -13.11 -3.90
C PHE A 69 11.87 -14.26 -4.80
N PRO A 70 11.80 -14.12 -6.14
CA PRO A 70 12.04 -15.24 -7.06
C PRO A 70 13.51 -15.67 -7.13
N ALA A 71 14.46 -14.77 -6.84
CA ALA A 71 15.89 -15.09 -6.91
C ALA A 71 16.35 -16.25 -5.99
N PRO A 72 15.99 -16.30 -4.70
CA PRO A 72 16.28 -17.48 -3.90
C PRO A 72 15.54 -18.73 -4.38
N MET A 73 14.28 -18.64 -4.82
CA MET A 73 13.53 -19.79 -5.37
C MET A 73 14.21 -20.40 -6.61
N ALA A 74 14.67 -19.55 -7.53
CA ALA A 74 15.39 -19.98 -8.73
C ALA A 74 16.70 -20.68 -8.38
N ARG A 75 17.43 -20.19 -7.37
CA ARG A 75 18.64 -20.84 -6.86
C ARG A 75 18.35 -22.21 -6.24
N THR A 76 17.26 -22.35 -5.50
CA THR A 76 16.81 -23.64 -4.96
C THR A 76 16.56 -24.64 -6.09
N LYS A 77 15.89 -24.23 -7.18
CA LYS A 77 15.68 -25.09 -8.36
C LYS A 77 17.00 -25.48 -9.03
N GLN A 78 17.94 -24.55 -9.16
CA GLN A 78 19.27 -24.81 -9.74
C GLN A 78 20.10 -25.80 -8.90
N ALA A 79 19.89 -25.83 -7.58
CA ALA A 79 20.50 -26.81 -6.69
C ALA A 79 19.88 -28.23 -6.83
N GLY A 80 18.88 -28.41 -7.69
CA GLY A 80 18.20 -29.68 -7.92
C GLY A 80 17.01 -29.94 -7.00
N GLU A 81 16.64 -28.97 -6.16
CA GLU A 81 15.48 -29.08 -5.27
C GLU A 81 14.19 -28.68 -6.00
N LYS A 82 13.10 -29.38 -5.69
CA LYS A 82 11.77 -29.02 -6.22
C LYS A 82 11.12 -27.99 -5.30
N LEU A 83 10.56 -26.93 -5.90
CA LEU A 83 9.69 -26.03 -5.15
C LEU A 83 8.44 -26.78 -4.71
N ASN A 84 8.10 -26.64 -3.44
CA ASN A 84 6.87 -27.11 -2.84
C ASN A 84 6.26 -25.97 -2.00
N GLN A 85 5.12 -26.24 -1.36
CA GLN A 85 4.41 -25.23 -0.56
C GLN A 85 5.28 -24.64 0.57
N GLU A 86 6.09 -25.48 1.23
CA GLU A 86 6.98 -25.07 2.32
C GLU A 86 8.10 -24.17 1.81
N THR A 87 8.78 -24.56 0.73
CA THR A 87 9.88 -23.78 0.13
C THR A 87 9.39 -22.42 -0.37
N ILE A 88 8.21 -22.36 -0.99
CA ILE A 88 7.61 -21.10 -1.43
C ILE A 88 7.28 -20.20 -0.23
N GLY A 89 6.75 -20.77 0.85
CA GLY A 89 6.50 -20.06 2.11
C GLY A 89 7.78 -19.50 2.75
N GLY A 90 8.93 -20.16 2.54
CA GLY A 90 10.23 -19.68 3.02
C GLY A 90 10.74 -18.41 2.32
N PHE A 91 10.27 -18.14 1.09
CA PHE A 91 10.66 -16.96 0.29
C PHE A 91 9.48 -16.00 0.07
N HIS A 92 8.60 -15.97 1.07
CA HIS A 92 7.40 -15.16 1.13
C HIS A 92 7.46 -14.20 2.34
N TYR A 93 6.87 -13.02 2.18
CA TYR A 93 6.66 -12.08 3.26
C TYR A 93 5.20 -11.62 3.30
N ASP A 94 4.57 -11.69 4.47
CA ASP A 94 3.20 -11.28 4.70
C ASP A 94 3.03 -9.76 4.59
N PHE A 95 1.87 -9.30 4.14
CA PHE A 95 1.55 -7.88 4.27
C PHE A 95 1.45 -7.46 5.73
N ILE A 96 1.81 -6.22 6.00
CA ILE A 96 1.35 -5.52 7.20
C ILE A 96 -0.14 -5.26 7.03
N VAL A 97 -0.97 -5.68 7.98
CA VAL A 97 -2.42 -5.54 7.92
C VAL A 97 -2.83 -4.32 8.72
N VAL A 98 -3.69 -3.47 8.15
CA VAL A 98 -4.38 -2.38 8.84
C VAL A 98 -5.88 -2.64 8.76
N ASP A 99 -6.51 -2.89 9.89
CA ASP A 99 -7.89 -3.35 9.93
C ASP A 99 -8.93 -2.21 10.03
N HIS A 100 -10.19 -2.60 10.19
CA HIS A 100 -11.32 -1.67 10.30
C HIS A 100 -11.36 -0.84 11.60
N GLN A 101 -10.46 -1.10 12.54
CA GLN A 101 -10.26 -0.38 13.79
C GLN A 101 -8.94 0.40 13.79
N GLN A 102 -8.26 0.54 12.63
CA GLN A 102 -6.91 1.08 12.51
C GLN A 102 -5.86 0.30 13.32
N GLN A 103 -6.10 -0.97 13.66
CA GLN A 103 -5.09 -1.80 14.31
C GLN A 103 -4.13 -2.36 13.28
N TRP A 104 -2.83 -2.22 13.57
CA TRP A 104 -1.75 -2.70 12.74
C TRP A 104 -1.31 -4.07 13.23
N SER A 105 -1.11 -5.02 12.30
CA SER A 105 -0.56 -6.32 12.65
C SER A 105 0.31 -6.90 11.54
N LEU A 106 1.26 -7.75 11.93
CA LEU A 106 2.06 -8.56 11.03
C LEU A 106 2.08 -9.98 11.58
N ARG A 107 1.76 -10.97 10.74
CA ARG A 107 1.68 -12.39 11.16
C ARG A 107 0.80 -12.60 12.41
N LYS A 108 -0.36 -11.90 12.43
CA LYS A 108 -1.33 -11.91 13.54
C LYS A 108 -0.79 -11.37 14.88
N LYS A 109 0.36 -10.70 14.88
CA LYS A 109 0.90 -10.00 16.04
C LYS A 109 0.64 -8.51 15.88
N ASN A 110 0.06 -7.91 16.91
CA ASN A 110 -0.23 -6.48 16.92
C ASN A 110 1.08 -5.68 16.92
N ILE A 111 1.06 -4.57 16.16
CA ILE A 111 2.13 -3.59 16.09
C ILE A 111 1.61 -2.33 16.79
N SER A 112 2.32 -1.89 17.83
CA SER A 112 1.93 -0.75 18.66
C SER A 112 3.14 -0.02 19.23
N GLY A 113 2.90 1.17 19.81
CA GLY A 113 3.95 2.00 20.43
C GLY A 113 5.04 2.37 19.43
N ARG A 114 6.31 2.33 19.88
CA ARG A 114 7.46 2.77 19.07
C ARG A 114 7.61 2.05 17.72
N ILE A 115 7.20 0.78 17.63
CA ILE A 115 7.27 0.04 16.35
C ILE A 115 6.23 0.58 15.37
N LEU A 116 5.04 0.92 15.85
CA LEU A 116 4.01 1.55 15.03
C LEU A 116 4.45 2.95 14.58
N GLU A 117 4.98 3.77 15.48
CA GLU A 117 5.53 5.10 15.16
C GLU A 117 6.65 5.00 14.11
N PHE A 118 7.51 3.98 14.23
CA PHE A 118 8.55 3.70 13.25
C PHE A 118 7.96 3.35 11.87
N PHE A 119 6.98 2.45 11.80
CA PHE A 119 6.33 2.12 10.52
C PHE A 119 5.55 3.30 9.94
N GLN A 120 4.86 4.08 10.76
CA GLN A 120 4.14 5.27 10.30
C GLN A 120 5.09 6.31 9.72
N SER A 121 6.24 6.58 10.34
CA SER A 121 7.23 7.52 9.79
C SER A 121 7.88 7.08 8.46
N HIS A 122 7.78 5.79 8.13
CA HIS A 122 8.26 5.21 6.86
C HIS A 122 7.11 4.82 5.91
N LEU A 123 5.88 5.18 6.24
CA LEU A 123 4.69 4.92 5.45
C LEU A 123 4.65 5.84 4.23
N ASP A 124 4.42 5.25 3.07
CA ASP A 124 4.22 5.95 1.82
C ASP A 124 3.19 5.24 0.94
N TYR A 125 2.95 5.80 -0.25
CA TYR A 125 1.93 5.34 -1.19
C TYR A 125 2.48 5.26 -2.62
N GLU A 126 2.16 4.17 -3.30
CA GLU A 126 2.56 3.89 -4.67
C GLU A 126 1.34 4.04 -5.59
N LYS A 127 1.30 5.13 -6.36
CA LYS A 127 0.17 5.50 -7.23
C LYS A 127 -0.10 4.46 -8.31
N GLU A 128 0.97 3.92 -8.89
CA GLU A 128 0.90 2.99 -10.01
C GLU A 128 0.25 1.65 -9.65
N THR A 129 0.27 1.26 -8.37
CA THR A 129 -0.37 0.02 -7.90
C THR A 129 -1.51 0.25 -6.90
N ASP A 130 -1.80 1.52 -6.55
CA ASP A 130 -2.76 1.91 -5.50
C ASP A 130 -2.48 1.19 -4.17
N ARG A 131 -1.22 1.25 -3.71
CA ARG A 131 -0.79 0.55 -2.49
C ARG A 131 -0.02 1.41 -1.53
N TYR A 132 -0.36 1.24 -0.26
CA TYR A 132 0.44 1.70 0.84
C TYR A 132 1.59 0.74 1.10
N PHE A 133 2.73 1.30 1.47
CA PHE A 133 3.91 0.53 1.79
C PHE A 133 4.72 1.20 2.89
N VAL A 134 5.53 0.41 3.58
CA VAL A 134 6.55 0.87 4.50
C VAL A 134 7.90 0.55 3.88
N GLU A 135 8.75 1.56 3.66
CA GLU A 135 10.12 1.38 3.15
C GLU A 135 11.14 2.01 4.10
N TYR A 136 12.10 1.21 4.56
CA TYR A 136 13.14 1.67 5.50
C TYR A 136 14.47 0.97 5.26
N PHE A 137 15.56 1.60 5.69
CA PHE A 137 16.89 0.99 5.59
C PHE A 137 17.10 0.00 6.73
N SER A 138 17.24 -1.29 6.40
CA SER A 138 17.50 -2.39 7.31
C SER A 138 18.90 -2.94 7.09
N GLU A 139 19.80 -2.71 8.04
CA GLU A 139 21.20 -3.18 8.11
C GLU A 139 22.08 -2.85 6.89
N SER A 140 21.75 -3.43 5.73
CA SER A 140 22.50 -3.36 4.48
C SER A 140 21.66 -2.99 3.25
N ARG A 141 20.32 -2.99 3.35
CA ARG A 141 19.41 -2.77 2.23
C ARG A 141 18.16 -1.98 2.64
N TRP A 142 17.51 -1.36 1.66
CA TRP A 142 16.16 -0.85 1.80
C TRP A 142 15.18 -2.01 1.73
N ASP A 143 14.47 -2.24 2.83
CA ASP A 143 13.37 -3.19 2.89
C ASP A 143 12.08 -2.45 2.52
N LYS A 144 11.17 -3.15 1.84
CA LYS A 144 9.88 -2.60 1.38
C LYS A 144 8.80 -3.62 1.62
N CYS A 145 7.80 -3.22 2.40
CA CYS A 145 6.67 -4.06 2.77
C CYS A 145 5.35 -3.40 2.37
N TYR A 146 4.57 -4.07 1.54
CA TYR A 146 3.22 -3.64 1.19
C TYR A 146 2.23 -3.89 2.32
N LEU A 147 1.22 -3.03 2.40
CA LEU A 147 0.14 -3.13 3.37
C LEU A 147 -1.11 -3.74 2.73
N LYS A 148 -1.87 -4.47 3.55
CA LYS A 148 -3.24 -4.90 3.28
C LYS A 148 -4.18 -4.12 4.18
N CYS A 149 -4.88 -3.16 3.58
CA CYS A 149 -5.64 -2.15 4.29
C CYS A 149 -7.14 -2.39 4.12
N THR A 150 -7.86 -2.58 5.23
CA THR A 150 -9.32 -2.38 5.30
C THR A 150 -9.63 -0.90 5.44
N LEU A 151 -8.84 -0.17 6.23
CA LEU A 151 -8.83 1.29 6.28
C LEU A 151 -7.50 1.83 5.80
N THR A 152 -7.53 3.05 5.29
CA THR A 152 -6.29 3.73 4.94
C THR A 152 -5.37 3.87 6.17
N PRO A 153 -4.09 3.49 6.05
CA PRO A 153 -3.10 3.68 7.10
C PRO A 153 -2.68 5.15 7.24
N MET A 154 -3.00 5.98 6.24
CA MET A 154 -2.65 7.39 6.20
C MET A 154 -3.70 8.22 6.92
N GLN A 155 -3.26 8.95 7.94
CA GLN A 155 -4.14 9.80 8.74
C GLN A 155 -3.72 11.26 8.65
N ALA A 156 -4.67 12.17 8.44
CA ALA A 156 -4.46 13.60 8.59
C ALA A 156 -4.59 13.95 10.07
N LEU A 157 -3.48 14.38 10.67
CA LEU A 157 -3.41 14.85 12.05
C LEU A 157 -3.87 16.31 12.18
N SER A 158 -3.74 17.10 11.11
CA SER A 158 -4.38 18.40 10.95
C SER A 158 -4.81 18.60 9.50
N VAL A 159 -5.80 19.48 9.31
CA VAL A 159 -6.34 19.87 8.01
C VAL A 159 -6.55 21.38 8.03
N HIS A 160 -6.01 22.07 7.03
CA HIS A 160 -6.12 23.52 6.89
C HIS A 160 -6.64 23.87 5.51
N GLN A 161 -7.69 24.69 5.46
CA GLN A 161 -8.18 25.22 4.19
C GLN A 161 -7.16 26.20 3.61
N GLN A 162 -6.84 26.02 2.33
CA GLN A 162 -6.06 26.94 1.52
C GLN A 162 -6.81 27.17 0.21
N ASP A 163 -7.47 28.32 0.10
CA ASP A 163 -8.38 28.68 -0.99
C ASP A 163 -9.48 27.62 -1.22
N GLN A 164 -9.46 26.95 -2.37
CA GLN A 164 -10.37 25.88 -2.76
C GLN A 164 -9.77 24.48 -2.55
N SER A 165 -8.78 24.34 -1.68
CA SER A 165 -8.10 23.07 -1.38
C SER A 165 -7.82 22.93 0.12
N PHE A 166 -7.38 21.74 0.53
CA PHE A 166 -6.93 21.50 1.90
C PHE A 166 -5.49 21.01 1.91
N THR A 167 -4.69 21.60 2.79
CA THR A 167 -3.37 21.10 3.17
C THR A 167 -3.53 20.22 4.41
N MET A 168 -2.89 19.06 4.40
CA MET A 168 -2.98 18.05 5.44
C MET A 168 -1.58 17.75 6.00
N TYR A 169 -1.46 17.71 7.32
CA TYR A 169 -0.28 17.15 7.98
C TYR A 169 -0.54 15.68 8.32
N LEU A 170 0.28 14.78 7.80
CA LEU A 170 0.03 13.34 7.81
C LEU A 170 0.77 12.63 8.96
N ASN A 171 0.29 11.46 9.37
CA ASN A 171 0.89 10.65 10.43
C ASN A 171 2.29 10.09 10.09
N ASN A 172 2.73 10.17 8.83
CA ASN A 172 4.12 9.91 8.45
C ASN A 172 5.05 11.13 8.60
N GLY A 173 4.53 12.25 9.09
CA GLY A 173 5.27 13.49 9.29
C GLY A 173 5.42 14.36 8.03
N LYS A 174 4.78 13.99 6.91
CA LYS A 174 4.79 14.76 5.66
C LYS A 174 3.55 15.67 5.56
N GLU A 175 3.67 16.69 4.73
CA GLU A 175 2.54 17.49 4.28
C GLU A 175 2.09 17.05 2.88
N ASP A 176 0.79 17.14 2.62
CA ASP A 176 0.23 16.94 1.29
C ASP A 176 -1.00 17.83 1.08
N GLN A 177 -1.43 17.92 -0.16
CA GLN A 177 -2.62 18.67 -0.54
C GLN A 177 -3.68 17.75 -1.14
N THR A 178 -4.94 18.17 -1.06
CA THR A 178 -6.03 17.48 -1.75
C THR A 178 -5.91 17.58 -3.27
N VAL A 179 -6.38 16.55 -3.98
CA VAL A 179 -6.60 16.64 -5.44
C VAL A 179 -7.85 17.47 -5.72
N GLU A 180 -8.92 17.17 -4.96
CA GLU A 180 -10.22 17.80 -5.02
C GLU A 180 -10.67 18.11 -3.60
N ALA A 181 -11.40 19.21 -3.41
CA ALA A 181 -11.93 19.59 -2.10
C ALA A 181 -13.29 18.92 -1.83
N ILE A 182 -13.31 17.59 -1.92
CA ILE A 182 -14.48 16.75 -1.65
C ILE A 182 -14.18 15.88 -0.45
N PHE A 183 -15.04 15.97 0.57
CA PHE A 183 -14.98 15.07 1.72
C PHE A 183 -15.81 13.82 1.43
N LEU A 184 -15.29 12.68 1.86
CA LEU A 184 -16.04 11.42 1.90
C LEU A 184 -16.33 11.09 3.36
N MET A 185 -17.51 10.56 3.65
CA MET A 185 -17.85 10.08 4.99
C MET A 185 -18.50 8.71 4.90
N ASP A 186 -18.09 7.80 5.79
CA ASP A 186 -18.72 6.49 5.86
C ASP A 186 -19.81 6.40 6.93
N ALA A 187 -20.47 5.25 7.00
CA ALA A 187 -21.54 4.98 7.98
C ALA A 187 -21.09 5.03 9.45
N ARG A 188 -19.78 5.10 9.73
CA ARG A 188 -19.23 5.29 11.09
C ARG A 188 -18.77 6.73 11.32
N GLU A 189 -19.18 7.65 10.46
CA GLU A 189 -18.81 9.07 10.47
C GLU A 189 -17.29 9.29 10.38
N ARG A 190 -16.56 8.35 9.79
CA ARG A 190 -15.13 8.54 9.49
C ARG A 190 -15.06 9.38 8.22
N CYS A 191 -14.31 10.47 8.29
CA CYS A 191 -14.15 11.39 7.17
C CYS A 191 -12.84 11.13 6.43
N TYR A 192 -12.85 11.29 5.12
CA TYR A 192 -11.71 11.07 4.24
C TYR A 192 -11.54 12.19 3.22
N LEU A 193 -10.31 12.36 2.76
CA LEU A 193 -9.92 13.23 1.67
C LEU A 193 -9.02 12.45 0.69
N LYS A 194 -9.08 12.78 -0.60
CA LYS A 194 -8.15 12.25 -1.61
C LYS A 194 -6.95 13.19 -1.70
N SER A 195 -5.78 12.70 -1.29
CA SER A 195 -4.55 13.47 -1.35
C SER A 195 -3.85 13.30 -2.70
N ARG A 196 -3.03 14.29 -3.05
CA ARG A 196 -2.30 14.33 -4.31
C ARG A 196 -1.25 13.24 -4.40
N ASN A 197 -0.61 12.87 -3.28
CA ASN A 197 0.56 11.99 -3.28
C ASN A 197 0.42 10.73 -2.42
N HIS A 198 -0.52 10.70 -1.49
CA HIS A 198 -0.63 9.68 -0.43
C HIS A 198 -1.98 8.92 -0.45
N GLY A 199 -2.65 8.91 -1.61
CA GLY A 199 -3.88 8.17 -1.83
C GLY A 199 -5.05 8.72 -1.03
N THR A 200 -5.86 7.84 -0.45
CA THR A 200 -6.98 8.23 0.42
C THR A 200 -6.46 8.47 1.84
N VAL A 201 -6.79 9.59 2.44
CA VAL A 201 -6.36 9.96 3.80
C VAL A 201 -7.58 10.05 4.69
N MET A 202 -7.55 9.40 5.86
CA MET A 202 -8.61 9.51 6.86
C MET A 202 -8.29 10.64 7.83
N LEU A 203 -9.28 11.46 8.19
CA LEU A 203 -9.09 12.46 9.23
C LEU A 203 -8.96 11.76 10.60
N ALA A 204 -7.94 12.13 11.37
CA ALA A 204 -7.85 11.76 12.78
C ALA A 204 -9.00 12.41 13.57
N ASP A 205 -9.25 11.93 14.80
CA ASP A 205 -10.42 12.35 15.57
C ASP A 205 -10.52 13.86 15.78
N ALA A 206 -9.42 14.52 16.17
CA ALA A 206 -9.42 15.95 16.38
C ALA A 206 -9.80 16.75 15.12
N PRO A 207 -9.07 16.65 13.98
CA PRO A 207 -9.44 17.38 12.77
C PRO A 207 -10.81 16.95 12.21
N ARG A 208 -11.22 15.70 12.40
CA ARG A 208 -12.55 15.22 12.00
C ARG A 208 -13.65 15.99 12.74
N TYR A 209 -13.59 16.06 14.07
CA TYR A 209 -14.58 16.79 14.85
C TYR A 209 -14.55 18.29 14.57
N GLU A 210 -13.38 18.88 14.33
CA GLU A 210 -13.30 20.30 13.96
C GLU A 210 -14.01 20.58 12.63
N ILE A 211 -13.78 19.76 11.61
CA ILE A 211 -14.44 19.91 10.31
C ILE A 211 -15.95 19.69 10.42
N LEU A 212 -16.40 18.66 11.15
CA LEU A 212 -17.83 18.32 11.26
C LEU A 212 -18.68 19.40 11.97
N LYS A 213 -18.08 20.35 12.71
CA LYS A 213 -18.80 21.52 13.23
C LYS A 213 -19.34 22.43 12.12
N HIS A 214 -18.79 22.32 10.92
CA HIS A 214 -19.18 23.09 9.74
C HIS A 214 -20.24 22.38 8.88
N LEU A 215 -20.75 21.22 9.32
CA LEU A 215 -21.77 20.46 8.60
C LEU A 215 -23.11 21.20 8.59
N GLU A 216 -23.65 21.43 7.41
CA GLU A 216 -24.99 21.99 7.29
C GLU A 216 -26.09 21.01 7.72
N GLU A 217 -27.29 21.52 7.99
CA GLU A 217 -28.45 20.73 8.44
C GLU A 217 -28.83 19.58 7.48
N SER A 218 -28.58 19.76 6.18
CA SER A 218 -28.83 18.72 5.16
C SER A 218 -27.89 17.52 5.26
N GLY A 219 -26.73 17.70 5.91
CA GLY A 219 -25.65 16.72 5.97
C GLY A 219 -24.90 16.50 4.66
N ALA A 220 -25.18 17.28 3.61
CA ALA A 220 -24.62 17.09 2.27
C ALA A 220 -23.34 17.92 2.01
N GLU A 221 -23.12 18.98 2.79
CA GLU A 221 -22.03 19.93 2.57
C GLU A 221 -21.45 20.46 3.89
N LEU A 222 -20.18 20.84 3.84
CA LEU A 222 -19.43 21.52 4.90
C LEU A 222 -19.19 22.97 4.50
N VAL A 223 -19.62 23.94 5.31
CA VAL A 223 -19.39 25.38 5.05
C VAL A 223 -18.25 25.90 5.93
N ILE A 224 -17.06 25.99 5.33
CA ILE A 224 -15.83 26.39 6.02
C ILE A 224 -15.41 27.75 5.46
N ASN A 225 -15.26 28.74 6.34
CA ASN A 225 -14.95 30.14 5.97
C ASN A 225 -15.86 30.73 4.87
N GLY A 226 -17.14 30.33 4.86
CA GLY A 226 -18.12 30.80 3.87
C GLY A 226 -18.05 30.08 2.51
N HIS A 227 -17.21 29.05 2.37
CA HIS A 227 -17.12 28.23 1.16
C HIS A 227 -17.76 26.86 1.39
N PRO A 228 -18.69 26.42 0.51
CA PRO A 228 -19.28 25.10 0.60
C PRO A 228 -18.34 24.04 0.00
N PHE A 229 -18.23 22.92 0.70
CA PHE A 229 -17.46 21.75 0.29
C PHE A 229 -18.35 20.50 0.32
N PRO A 230 -18.47 19.74 -0.78
CA PRO A 230 -19.30 18.54 -0.81
C PRO A 230 -18.87 17.48 0.21
N LEU A 231 -19.85 16.83 0.85
CA LEU A 231 -19.68 15.66 1.70
C LEU A 231 -20.45 14.47 1.13
N LEU A 232 -19.72 13.51 0.55
CA LEU A 232 -20.31 12.32 -0.07
C LEU A 232 -20.32 11.14 0.89
N GLN A 233 -21.46 10.47 1.01
CA GLN A 233 -21.58 9.23 1.76
C GLN A 233 -20.98 8.07 0.97
N ILE A 234 -20.12 7.27 1.62
CA ILE A 234 -19.49 6.08 1.04
C ILE A 234 -19.83 4.83 1.86
N SER A 235 -19.98 3.70 1.16
CA SER A 235 -20.15 2.39 1.80
C SER A 235 -18.87 2.01 2.55
N SER A 236 -18.99 1.54 3.80
CA SER A 236 -17.84 1.06 4.58
C SER A 236 -17.17 -0.21 4.01
N GLU A 237 -17.81 -0.87 3.05
CA GLU A 237 -17.30 -2.07 2.37
C GLU A 237 -16.68 -1.79 1.00
N GLU A 238 -16.89 -0.58 0.48
CA GLU A 238 -16.25 -0.14 -0.74
C GLU A 238 -14.95 0.56 -0.35
N LYS A 239 -13.81 -0.04 -0.72
CA LYS A 239 -12.65 0.81 -1.01
C LYS A 239 -13.17 1.94 -1.90
N PRO A 240 -12.97 3.22 -1.59
CA PRO A 240 -13.30 4.28 -2.54
C PRO A 240 -12.42 4.07 -3.75
N GLN A 241 -12.96 3.34 -4.73
CA GLN A 241 -12.36 3.07 -6.02
C GLN A 241 -12.08 4.45 -6.63
N ASN A 242 -10.82 4.67 -7.01
CA ASN A 242 -10.46 5.79 -7.87
C ASN A 242 -11.13 5.59 -9.23
#